data_AF-A0A356UDN7-F1
#
_entry.id   AF-A0A356UDN7-F1
#
_cell.length_a   1.000
_cell.length_b   1.000
_cell.length_c   1.000
_cell.angle_alpha   90.00
_cell.angle_beta   90.00
_cell.angle_gamma   90.00
#
_symmetry.space_group_name_H-M   'P 1'
#
loop_
_entity.id
_entity.type
_entity.pdbx_description
1 polymer ?
#
loop_
_entity_poly.entity_id
_entity_poly.type
_entity_poly.pdbx_seq_one_letter_code
_entity_poly.pdbx_strand_id
1 'polypeptide(L)'
;MYRLSRFNCIDGKPDEDQVEVWAESYFYSIMNILNAFFSQVDVPETIARMSCIPFDELVAEELDDESPEVIAIAVNKTLELLEMEMELLQAYLGDE
;
A
#
# COMPACT_ATOMS: atom_id res chain seq x y z
N MET A 1 -13.47 -16.74 17.85
CA MET A 1 -13.37 -17.58 16.63
C MET A 1 -11.87 -17.68 16.36
N TYR A 2 -11.26 -18.86 16.48
CA TYR A 2 -9.83 -19.01 16.16
C TYR A 2 -9.69 -19.02 14.65
N ARG A 3 -9.25 -17.90 14.06
CA ARG A 3 -8.79 -17.85 12.68
C ARG A 3 -7.27 -18.05 12.69
N LEU A 4 -6.81 -18.88 11.76
CA LEU A 4 -5.39 -19.01 11.45
C LEU A 4 -4.96 -17.75 10.71
N SER A 5 -3.80 -17.20 11.08
CA SER A 5 -3.20 -16.07 10.36
C SER A 5 -3.09 -16.39 8.87
N ARG A 6 -3.26 -15.36 8.04
CA ARG A 6 -3.03 -15.40 6.59
C ARG A 6 -1.55 -15.64 6.28
N PHE A 7 -0.65 -15.36 7.22
CA PHE A 7 0.80 -15.39 7.05
C PHE A 7 1.45 -16.52 7.85
N ASN A 8 2.54 -17.04 7.31
CA ASN A 8 3.37 -18.02 7.98
C ASN A 8 4.21 -17.34 9.07
N CYS A 9 4.65 -18.13 10.05
CA CYS A 9 5.65 -17.69 11.01
C CYS A 9 6.95 -18.51 10.84
N ILE A 10 8.07 -17.80 10.71
CA ILE A 10 9.42 -18.37 10.69
C ILE A 10 10.10 -17.96 12.00
N ASP A 11 10.55 -18.94 12.80
CA ASP A 11 11.19 -18.72 14.10
C ASP A 11 10.39 -17.84 15.08
N GLY A 12 9.04 -17.92 15.00
CA GLY A 12 8.14 -17.18 15.88
C GLY A 12 7.88 -15.72 15.47
N LYS A 13 8.41 -15.30 14.31
CA LYS A 13 8.11 -14.01 13.68
C LYS A 13 7.31 -14.21 12.38
N PRO A 14 6.53 -13.22 11.93
CA PRO A 14 5.92 -13.26 10.61
C PRO A 14 6.97 -13.47 9.52
N ASP A 15 6.61 -14.24 8.50
CA ASP A 15 7.35 -14.33 7.25
C ASP A 15 7.25 -12.99 6.49
N GLU A 16 8.26 -12.14 6.67
CA GLU A 16 8.30 -10.77 6.16
C GLU A 16 8.15 -10.72 4.63
N ASP A 17 8.85 -11.59 3.89
CA ASP A 17 8.75 -11.68 2.43
C ASP A 17 7.30 -11.96 2.00
N GLN A 18 6.60 -12.85 2.72
CA GLN A 18 5.21 -13.16 2.41
C GLN A 18 4.28 -11.96 2.65
N VAL A 19 4.53 -11.20 3.73
CA VAL A 19 3.74 -10.00 4.06
C VAL A 19 4.01 -8.89 3.03
N GLU A 20 5.26 -8.70 2.60
CA GLU A 20 5.62 -7.72 1.58
C GLU A 20 4.99 -8.04 0.22
N VAL A 21 5.06 -9.30 -0.23
CA VAL A 21 4.43 -9.74 -1.50
C VAL A 21 2.92 -9.52 -1.48
N TRP A 22 2.29 -9.73 -0.31
CA TRP A 22 0.89 -9.41 -0.13
C TRP A 22 0.62 -7.91 -0.24
N ALA A 23 1.44 -7.08 0.43
CA ALA A 23 1.31 -5.62 0.41
C ALA A 23 1.47 -5.05 -1.01
N GLU A 24 2.44 -5.55 -1.78
CA GLU A 24 2.62 -5.21 -3.20
C GLU A 24 1.37 -5.52 -4.04
N SER A 25 0.79 -6.71 -3.85
CA SER A 25 -0.41 -7.14 -4.55
C SER A 25 -1.63 -6.29 -4.18
N TYR A 26 -1.76 -5.93 -2.90
CA TYR A 26 -2.82 -5.07 -2.39
C TYR A 26 -2.69 -3.65 -2.91
N PHE A 27 -1.50 -3.05 -2.83
CA PHE A 27 -1.21 -1.73 -3.39
C PHE A 27 -1.52 -1.66 -4.89
N TYR A 28 -1.05 -2.65 -5.68
CA TYR A 28 -1.37 -2.72 -7.11
C TYR A 28 -2.89 -2.77 -7.37
N SER A 29 -3.64 -3.49 -6.53
CA SER A 29 -5.10 -3.56 -6.62
C SER A 29 -5.75 -2.20 -6.34
N ILE A 30 -5.30 -1.48 -5.31
CA ILE A 30 -5.76 -0.11 -5.04
C ILE A 30 -5.43 0.82 -6.21
N MET A 31 -4.19 0.79 -6.71
CA MET A 31 -3.76 1.65 -7.80
C MET A 31 -4.56 1.40 -9.08
N ASN A 32 -4.92 0.15 -9.38
CA ASN A 32 -5.81 -0.15 -10.50
C ASN A 32 -7.21 0.46 -10.35
N ILE A 33 -7.76 0.44 -9.13
CA ILE A 33 -9.04 1.09 -8.83
C ILE A 33 -8.90 2.60 -9.01
N LEU A 34 -7.85 3.20 -8.45
CA LEU A 34 -7.59 4.64 -8.54
C LEU A 34 -7.36 5.12 -9.98
N ASN A 35 -6.67 4.33 -10.79
CA ASN A 35 -6.43 4.63 -12.21
C ASN A 35 -7.75 4.83 -13.00
N ALA A 36 -8.81 4.09 -12.66
CA ALA A 36 -10.12 4.29 -13.27
C ALA A 36 -10.68 5.70 -13.01
N PHE A 37 -10.34 6.31 -11.87
CA PHE A 37 -10.75 7.66 -11.49
C PHE A 37 -9.76 8.74 -11.96
N PHE A 38 -8.46 8.47 -11.92
CA PHE A 38 -7.43 9.46 -12.22
C PHE A 38 -7.09 9.58 -13.72
N SER A 39 -7.47 8.62 -14.55
CA SER A 39 -7.26 8.67 -16.00
C SER A 39 -7.83 9.92 -16.72
N GLN A 40 -8.73 10.67 -16.08
CA GLN A 40 -9.36 11.87 -16.63
C GLN A 40 -8.91 13.18 -15.97
N VAL A 41 -7.99 13.14 -15.01
CA VAL A 41 -7.47 14.33 -14.33
C VAL A 41 -5.98 14.51 -14.63
N ASP A 42 -5.48 15.74 -14.47
CA ASP A 42 -4.07 16.03 -14.69
C ASP A 42 -3.19 15.52 -13.55
N VAL A 43 -1.87 15.55 -13.77
CA VAL A 43 -0.87 15.07 -12.80
C VAL A 43 -0.94 15.84 -11.47
N PRO A 44 -1.03 17.20 -11.45
CA PRO A 44 -1.19 17.94 -10.19
C PRO A 44 -2.42 17.51 -9.37
N GLU A 45 -3.58 17.35 -10.01
CA GLU A 45 -4.79 16.90 -9.33
C GLU A 45 -4.67 15.45 -8.84
N THR A 46 -3.99 14.58 -9.62
CA THR A 46 -3.70 13.20 -9.21
C THR A 46 -2.86 13.16 -7.94
N ILE A 47 -1.77 13.92 -7.90
CA ILE A 47 -0.88 14.05 -6.73
C ILE A 47 -1.66 14.56 -5.52
N ALA A 48 -2.46 15.62 -5.69
CA ALA A 48 -3.26 16.20 -4.62
C ALA A 48 -4.26 15.20 -4.04
N ARG A 49 -4.90 14.38 -4.89
CA ARG A 49 -5.85 13.35 -4.45
C ARG A 49 -5.16 12.16 -3.80
N MET A 50 -4.07 11.66 -4.37
CA MET A 50 -3.30 10.55 -3.79
C MET A 50 -2.78 10.89 -2.40
N SER A 51 -2.32 12.12 -2.19
CA SER A 51 -1.82 12.59 -0.88
C SER A 51 -2.88 12.62 0.22
N CYS A 52 -4.16 12.59 -0.13
CA CYS A 52 -5.27 12.59 0.82
C CYS A 52 -5.77 11.19 1.18
N ILE A 53 -5.27 10.14 0.52
CA ILE A 53 -5.70 8.76 0.77
C ILE A 53 -4.92 8.21 1.97
N PRO A 54 -5.60 7.70 3.01
CA PRO A 54 -4.93 7.12 4.17
C PRO A 54 -4.54 5.65 3.89
N PHE A 55 -3.50 5.44 3.07
CA PHE A 55 -3.06 4.10 2.65
C PHE A 55 -2.66 3.20 3.82
N ASP A 56 -2.08 3.77 4.85
CA ASP A 56 -1.72 3.09 6.10
C ASP A 56 -2.96 2.57 6.83
N GLU A 57 -4.01 3.39 6.97
CA GLU A 57 -5.27 2.98 7.59
C GLU A 57 -5.97 1.90 6.75
N LEU A 58 -6.00 2.04 5.42
CA LEU A 58 -6.60 1.03 4.52
C LEU A 58 -5.96 -0.35 4.67
N VAL A 59 -4.63 -0.40 4.76
CA VAL A 59 -3.91 -1.66 4.97
C VAL A 59 -4.17 -2.22 6.38
N ALA A 60 -4.17 -1.36 7.40
CA ALA A 60 -4.42 -1.77 8.77
C ALA A 60 -5.85 -2.31 8.96
N GLU A 61 -6.84 -1.73 8.29
CA GLU A 61 -8.23 -2.22 8.29
C GLU A 61 -8.37 -3.56 7.58
N GLU A 62 -7.69 -3.78 6.44
CA GLU A 62 -7.74 -5.04 5.70
C GLU A 62 -7.10 -6.22 6.48
N LEU A 63 -6.17 -5.89 7.38
CA LEU A 63 -5.42 -6.82 8.23
C LEU A 63 -5.80 -6.69 9.71
N ASP A 64 -7.00 -6.20 10.04
CA ASP A 64 -7.45 -5.96 11.42
C ASP A 64 -7.43 -7.24 12.30
N ASP A 65 -7.48 -8.41 11.67
CA ASP A 65 -7.44 -9.72 12.30
C ASP A 65 -6.02 -10.31 12.46
N GLU A 66 -4.99 -9.59 12.02
CA GLU A 66 -3.58 -9.99 12.10
C GLU A 66 -2.82 -9.39 13.30
N SER A 67 -1.59 -9.85 13.49
CA SER A 67 -0.74 -9.31 14.56
C SER A 67 -0.29 -7.88 14.23
N PRO A 68 -0.02 -7.04 15.25
CA PRO A 68 0.52 -5.70 15.03
C PRO A 68 1.85 -5.68 14.25
N GLU A 69 2.64 -6.76 14.35
CA GLU A 69 3.91 -6.89 13.61
C GLU A 69 3.66 -7.10 12.11
N VAL A 70 2.70 -7.97 11.74
CA VAL A 70 2.27 -8.16 10.34
C VAL A 70 1.73 -6.85 9.76
N ILE A 71 0.84 -6.18 10.50
CA ILE A 71 0.24 -4.92 10.06
C ILE A 71 1.33 -3.88 9.81
N ALA A 72 2.30 -3.76 10.73
CA ALA A 72 3.40 -2.80 10.58
C ALA A 72 4.26 -3.08 9.33
N ILE A 73 4.61 -4.34 9.05
CA ILE A 73 5.37 -4.72 7.85
C ILE A 73 4.58 -4.33 6.59
N ALA A 74 3.30 -4.71 6.52
CA ALA A 74 2.46 -4.44 5.35
C ALA A 74 2.25 -2.93 5.11
N VAL A 75 2.02 -2.16 6.18
CA VAL A 75 1.88 -0.70 6.12
C VAL A 75 3.17 -0.06 5.63
N ASN A 76 4.32 -0.42 6.20
CA ASN A 76 5.61 0.13 5.80
C ASN A 76 5.90 -0.13 4.32
N LYS A 77 5.68 -1.37 3.85
CA LYS A 77 5.87 -1.72 2.44
C LYS A 77 4.94 -0.93 1.53
N THR A 78 3.68 -0.74 1.93
CA THR A 78 2.71 0.04 1.15
C THR A 78 3.11 1.52 1.06
N LEU A 79 3.59 2.10 2.15
CA LEU A 79 4.06 3.49 2.17
C LEU A 79 5.34 3.68 1.33
N GLU A 80 6.26 2.70 1.34
CA GLU A 80 7.43 2.69 0.46
C GLU A 80 7.03 2.72 -1.02
N LEU A 81 6.06 1.87 -1.42
CA LEU A 81 5.53 1.83 -2.79
C LEU A 81 4.84 3.14 -3.17
N LEU A 82 4.07 3.72 -2.23
CA LEU A 82 3.42 5.02 -2.43
C LEU A 82 4.44 6.14 -2.63
N GLU A 83 5.52 6.17 -1.84
CA GLU A 83 6.58 7.17 -1.96
C GLU A 83 7.20 7.11 -3.36
N MET A 84 7.58 5.91 -3.83
CA MET A 84 8.12 5.72 -5.19
C MET A 84 7.16 6.17 -6.29
N GLU A 85 5.86 5.87 -6.16
CA GLU A 85 4.85 6.31 -7.14
C GLU A 85 4.68 7.84 -7.12
N MET A 86 4.69 8.45 -5.94
CA MET A 86 4.58 9.91 -5.79
C MET A 86 5.83 10.62 -6.35
N GLU A 87 7.02 10.07 -6.17
CA GLU A 87 8.25 10.57 -6.80
C GLU A 87 8.15 10.53 -8.33
N LEU A 88 7.64 9.41 -8.88
CA LEU A 88 7.42 9.27 -10.32
C LEU A 88 6.41 10.32 -10.85
N LEU A 89 5.28 10.49 -10.15
CA LEU A 89 4.27 11.48 -10.50
C LEU A 89 4.82 12.91 -10.44
N GLN A 90 5.63 13.22 -9.42
CA GLN A 90 6.28 14.52 -9.29
C GLN A 90 7.32 14.78 -10.39
N ALA A 91 8.03 13.75 -10.86
CA ALA A 91 8.99 13.89 -11.96
C ALA A 91 8.32 14.41 -13.24
N TYR A 92 7.07 14.04 -13.52
CA TYR A 92 6.30 14.57 -14.65
C TYR A 92 6.01 16.08 -14.54
N LEU A 93 6.10 16.68 -13.34
CA LEU A 93 5.97 18.12 -13.14
C LEU A 93 7.29 18.89 -13.32
N GLY A 94 8.44 18.18 -13.35
CA GLY A 94 9.78 18.77 -13.38
C GLY A 94 10.41 18.92 -14.77
N ASP A 95 9.71 18.50 -15.84
CA ASP A 95 10.18 18.56 -17.23
C ASP A 95 9.62 19.79 -18.00
N GLU A 96 9.61 20.97 -17.37
CA GLU A 96 9.44 22.30 -18.03
C GLU A 96 10.64 23.22 -17.82
#